data_AF-A0A1W9ZMY2-F1
#
_entry.id   AF-A0A1W9ZMY2-F1
#
_cell.length_a   1.000
_cell.length_b   1.000
_cell.length_c   1.000
_cell.angle_alpha   90.00
_cell.angle_beta   90.00
_cell.angle_gamma   90.00
#
_symmetry.space_group_name_H-M   'P 1'
#
loop_
_entity.id
_entity.type
_entity.pdbx_description
1 polymer ?
#
loop_
_entity_poly.entity_id
_entity_poly.type
_entity_poly.pdbx_seq_one_letter_code
_entity_poly.pdbx_strand_id
1 'polypeptide(L)'
;MTALVLSERLKKALAFDAPYVIDRLIKDRVADTPALAGELFSEVKKFFVLCEITDDVSLPMYSAMVDQAWHTFILFTAEYTAYSHHYFGRYLNHVPAGGNVVDRRRVGTFSEFRERYEALHGTPMPRIWYDSNSISPARRVINAQAGQLTVNRMGRTVELVDSAGSVVLSTNGIARPALHFVAQTSDFYVRELPGNLTDDEKIGLAQALTQSRVLRVAP
;
A
#
# COMPACT_ATOMS: atom_id res chain seq x y z
N MET A 1 16.22 -22.40 -12.30
CA MET A 1 15.58 -22.03 -11.03
C MET A 1 14.75 -23.22 -10.58
N THR A 2 15.11 -23.84 -9.46
CA THR A 2 14.30 -24.91 -8.84
C THR A 2 13.01 -24.26 -8.34
N ALA A 3 11.84 -24.78 -8.74
CA ALA A 3 10.57 -24.30 -8.20
C ALA A 3 10.60 -24.45 -6.67
N LEU A 4 10.32 -23.38 -5.95
CA LEU A 4 10.39 -23.37 -4.50
C LEU A 4 9.19 -24.16 -3.96
N VAL A 5 9.45 -25.33 -3.39
CA VAL A 5 8.38 -26.20 -2.88
C VAL A 5 8.02 -25.75 -1.46
N LEU A 6 6.84 -25.12 -1.32
CA LEU A 6 6.32 -24.77 -0.01
C LEU A 6 6.04 -26.03 0.82
N SER A 7 6.37 -25.97 2.12
CA SER A 7 5.96 -27.00 3.07
C SER A 7 4.43 -27.09 3.18
N GLU A 8 3.90 -28.26 3.54
CA GLU A 8 2.46 -28.44 3.77
C GLU A 8 1.91 -27.47 4.83
N ARG A 9 2.72 -27.11 5.83
CA ARG A 9 2.37 -26.11 6.84
C ARG A 9 2.09 -24.75 6.20
N LEU A 10 2.96 -24.28 5.31
CA LEU A 10 2.79 -22.98 4.65
C LEU A 10 1.68 -22.99 3.60
N LYS A 11 1.45 -24.11 2.92
CA LYS A 11 0.27 -24.27 2.05
C LYS A 11 -1.04 -24.13 2.85
N LYS A 12 -1.11 -24.74 4.04
CA LYS A 12 -2.25 -24.56 4.94
C LYS A 12 -2.38 -23.13 5.46
N ALA A 13 -1.26 -22.45 5.71
CA ALA A 13 -1.26 -21.04 6.09
C ALA A 13 -1.91 -20.14 5.03
N LEU A 14 -1.67 -20.42 3.73
CA LEU A 14 -2.32 -19.74 2.61
C LEU A 14 -3.81 -20.07 2.51
N ALA A 15 -4.20 -21.32 2.81
CA ALA A 15 -5.58 -21.78 2.75
C ALA A 15 -6.43 -21.41 4.00
N PHE A 16 -5.83 -20.79 5.02
CA PHE A 16 -6.55 -20.41 6.24
C PHE A 16 -7.73 -19.49 5.95
N ASP A 17 -8.89 -19.85 6.48
CA ASP A 17 -10.14 -19.11 6.33
C ASP A 17 -10.43 -18.26 7.57
N ALA A 18 -10.86 -17.02 7.34
CA ALA A 18 -11.12 -16.04 8.39
C ALA A 18 -12.22 -15.07 7.95
N PRO A 19 -13.48 -15.54 7.81
CA PRO A 19 -14.58 -14.71 7.32
C PRO A 19 -14.81 -13.48 8.20
N TYR A 20 -14.52 -13.57 9.50
CA TYR A 20 -14.58 -12.43 10.43
C TYR A 20 -13.62 -11.28 10.07
N VAL A 21 -12.48 -11.57 9.44
CA VAL A 21 -11.58 -10.52 8.92
C VAL A 21 -12.22 -9.84 7.71
N ILE A 22 -12.81 -10.63 6.80
CA ILE A 22 -13.48 -10.13 5.60
C ILE A 22 -14.64 -9.21 5.99
N ASP A 23 -15.49 -9.65 6.91
CA ASP A 23 -16.63 -8.87 7.42
C ASP A 23 -16.16 -7.56 8.06
N ARG A 24 -15.05 -7.60 8.81
CA ARG A 24 -14.49 -6.42 9.46
C ARG A 24 -13.92 -5.42 8.46
N LEU A 25 -13.23 -5.89 7.42
CA LEU A 25 -12.69 -5.03 6.35
C LEU A 25 -13.78 -4.26 5.61
N ILE A 26 -14.92 -4.91 5.35
CA ILE A 26 -16.07 -4.27 4.72
C ILE A 26 -16.72 -3.27 5.68
N LYS A 27 -16.98 -3.70 6.92
CA LYS A 27 -17.61 -2.87 7.95
C LYS A 27 -16.83 -1.57 8.21
N ASP A 28 -15.51 -1.66 8.24
CA ASP A 28 -14.62 -0.54 8.50
C ASP A 28 -14.30 0.27 7.22
N ARG A 29 -14.92 -0.08 6.08
CA ARG A 29 -14.77 0.57 4.76
C ARG A 29 -13.32 0.58 4.25
N VAL A 30 -12.55 -0.44 4.62
CA VAL A 30 -11.24 -0.71 4.02
C VAL A 30 -11.45 -1.23 2.59
N ALA A 31 -12.42 -2.12 2.41
CA ALA A 31 -12.80 -2.67 1.11
C ALA A 31 -14.29 -2.47 0.84
N ASP A 32 -14.64 -2.03 -0.36
CA ASP A 32 -16.04 -1.79 -0.74
C ASP A 32 -16.81 -3.07 -1.10
N THR A 33 -16.09 -4.18 -1.36
CA THR A 33 -16.69 -5.46 -1.78
C THR A 33 -16.08 -6.65 -1.05
N PRO A 34 -16.83 -7.75 -0.87
CA PRO A 34 -16.28 -9.00 -0.34
C PRO A 34 -15.13 -9.57 -1.17
N ALA A 35 -15.18 -9.40 -2.49
CA ALA A 35 -14.11 -9.85 -3.38
C ALA A 35 -12.79 -9.13 -3.09
N LEU A 36 -12.82 -7.80 -2.96
CA LEU A 36 -11.64 -7.02 -2.59
C LEU A 36 -11.14 -7.33 -1.18
N ALA A 37 -12.05 -7.47 -0.21
CA ALA A 37 -11.69 -7.86 1.16
C ALA A 37 -11.00 -9.24 1.20
N GLY A 38 -11.51 -10.20 0.42
CA GLY A 38 -10.92 -11.52 0.25
C GLY A 38 -9.54 -11.47 -0.41
N GLU A 39 -9.37 -10.65 -1.43
CA GLU A 39 -8.08 -10.43 -2.10
C GLU A 39 -7.04 -9.85 -1.13
N LEU A 40 -7.41 -8.81 -0.37
CA LEU A 40 -6.53 -8.21 0.63
C LEU A 40 -6.07 -9.22 1.68
N PHE A 41 -6.99 -9.99 2.25
CA PHE A 41 -6.62 -10.99 3.24
C PHE A 41 -5.79 -12.14 2.65
N SER A 42 -6.03 -12.50 1.39
CA SER A 42 -5.17 -13.45 0.66
C SER A 42 -3.74 -12.94 0.55
N GLU A 43 -3.54 -11.67 0.19
CA GLU A 43 -2.22 -11.07 0.07
C GLU A 43 -1.50 -10.90 1.42
N VAL A 44 -2.22 -10.67 2.52
CA VAL A 44 -1.63 -10.72 3.88
C VAL A 44 -0.98 -12.07 4.16
N LYS A 45 -1.70 -13.18 3.86
CA LYS A 45 -1.17 -14.54 4.08
C LYS A 45 0.02 -14.84 3.16
N LYS A 46 -0.04 -14.41 1.90
CA LYS A 46 1.08 -14.55 0.96
C LYS A 46 2.31 -13.77 1.41
N PHE A 47 2.12 -12.56 1.92
CA PHE A 47 3.20 -11.75 2.50
C PHE A 47 3.89 -12.49 3.65
N PHE A 48 3.14 -13.05 4.59
CA PHE A 48 3.73 -13.82 5.69
C PHE A 48 4.53 -15.03 5.22
N VAL A 49 3.99 -15.79 4.27
CA VAL A 49 4.69 -16.95 3.69
C VAL A 49 5.97 -16.50 2.98
N LEU A 50 5.90 -15.41 2.21
CA LEU A 50 7.07 -14.88 1.51
C LEU A 50 8.16 -14.40 2.49
N CYS A 51 7.78 -13.73 3.57
CA CYS A 51 8.70 -13.35 4.65
C CYS A 51 9.31 -14.57 5.36
N GLU A 52 8.54 -15.63 5.59
CA GLU A 52 9.02 -16.87 6.25
C GLU A 52 10.08 -17.59 5.42
N ILE A 53 9.92 -17.62 4.09
CA ILE A 53 10.87 -18.30 3.19
C ILE A 53 12.03 -17.40 2.76
N THR A 54 12.02 -16.12 3.13
CA THR A 54 13.06 -15.15 2.79
C THR A 54 13.96 -14.91 4.00
N ASP A 55 15.14 -15.51 3.98
CA ASP A 55 16.11 -15.46 5.07
C ASP A 55 17.21 -14.41 4.86
N ASP A 56 17.51 -14.04 3.62
CA ASP A 56 18.64 -13.17 3.25
C ASP A 56 18.35 -11.66 3.33
N VAL A 57 17.08 -11.25 3.21
CA VAL A 57 16.65 -9.84 3.28
C VAL A 57 15.44 -9.65 4.17
N SER A 58 15.29 -8.45 4.74
CA SER A 58 14.06 -8.05 5.43
C SER A 58 13.08 -7.45 4.43
N LEU A 59 11.90 -8.04 4.28
CA LEU A 59 10.86 -7.55 3.37
C LEU A 59 9.85 -6.70 4.18
N PRO A 60 9.83 -5.36 4.02
CA PRO A 60 8.83 -4.52 4.67
C PRO A 60 7.48 -4.63 3.97
N MET A 61 6.44 -4.10 4.61
CA MET A 61 5.13 -3.95 3.97
C MET A 61 5.17 -2.83 2.93
N TYR A 62 4.79 -3.15 1.68
CA TYR A 62 4.82 -2.20 0.55
C TYR A 62 3.43 -1.73 0.08
N SER A 63 2.36 -2.25 0.66
CA SER A 63 0.99 -1.85 0.34
C SER A 63 0.27 -1.40 1.59
N ALA A 64 -0.17 -0.15 1.62
CA ALA A 64 -0.96 0.39 2.73
C ALA A 64 -2.28 -0.38 2.90
N MET A 65 -2.82 -0.90 1.80
CA MET A 65 -4.04 -1.69 1.81
C MET A 65 -3.86 -3.09 2.40
N VAL A 66 -2.78 -3.78 2.04
CA VAL A 66 -2.44 -5.07 2.67
C VAL A 66 -2.07 -4.85 4.14
N ASP A 67 -1.42 -3.73 4.46
CA ASP A 67 -1.11 -3.34 5.84
C ASP A 67 -2.38 -3.16 6.69
N GLN A 68 -3.40 -2.46 6.17
CA GLN A 68 -4.70 -2.35 6.83
C GLN A 68 -5.37 -3.70 7.06
N ALA A 69 -5.30 -4.61 6.09
CA ALA A 69 -5.85 -5.96 6.26
C ALA A 69 -5.09 -6.76 7.32
N TRP A 70 -3.76 -6.59 7.41
CA TRP A 70 -2.97 -7.18 8.48
C TRP A 70 -3.35 -6.57 9.84
N HIS A 71 -3.46 -5.24 9.96
CA HIS A 71 -3.95 -4.58 11.17
C HIS A 71 -5.31 -5.13 11.61
N THR A 72 -6.26 -5.28 10.70
CA THR A 72 -7.56 -5.88 11.00
C THR A 72 -7.41 -7.30 11.54
N PHE A 73 -6.56 -8.14 10.94
CA PHE A 73 -6.36 -9.51 11.41
C PHE A 73 -5.76 -9.57 12.83
N ILE A 74 -4.81 -8.69 13.16
CA ILE A 74 -4.18 -8.62 14.49
C ILE A 74 -5.21 -8.36 15.59
N LEU A 75 -6.28 -7.60 15.31
CA LEU A 75 -7.33 -7.30 16.29
C LEU A 75 -8.13 -8.54 16.72
N PHE A 76 -8.14 -9.60 15.90
CA PHE A 76 -8.63 -10.93 16.28
C PHE A 76 -7.52 -11.68 17.02
N THR A 77 -7.14 -11.14 18.18
CA THR A 77 -5.87 -11.47 18.87
C THR A 77 -5.69 -12.96 19.16
N ALA A 78 -6.76 -13.68 19.55
CA ALA A 78 -6.71 -15.10 19.85
C ALA A 78 -6.46 -15.92 18.57
N GLU A 79 -7.23 -15.65 17.52
CA GLU A 79 -7.13 -16.31 16.22
C GLU A 79 -5.81 -15.99 15.52
N TYR A 80 -5.36 -14.73 15.59
CA TYR A 80 -4.09 -14.28 15.04
C TYR A 80 -2.90 -14.93 15.73
N THR A 81 -2.93 -15.03 17.06
CA THR A 81 -1.90 -15.72 17.84
C THR A 81 -1.87 -17.21 17.48
N ALA A 82 -3.04 -17.86 17.43
CA ALA A 82 -3.15 -19.26 17.05
C ALA A 82 -2.63 -19.51 15.62
N TYR A 83 -3.02 -18.68 14.65
CA TYR A 83 -2.54 -18.73 13.27
C TYR A 83 -1.01 -18.62 13.20
N SER A 84 -0.46 -17.60 13.87
CA SER A 84 0.98 -17.32 13.85
C SER A 84 1.77 -18.49 14.45
N HIS A 85 1.42 -18.95 15.65
CA HIS A 85 2.12 -20.07 16.28
C HIS A 85 1.95 -21.38 15.52
N HIS A 86 0.76 -21.68 15.02
CA HIS A 86 0.49 -22.93 14.32
C HIS A 86 1.25 -23.04 12.99
N TYR A 87 1.27 -21.96 12.19
CA TYR A 87 1.86 -22.00 10.85
C TYR A 87 3.30 -21.49 10.75
N PHE A 88 3.75 -20.66 11.69
CA PHE A 88 5.08 -20.02 11.66
C PHE A 88 5.92 -20.32 12.91
N GLY A 89 5.36 -21.04 13.89
CA GLY A 89 6.05 -21.40 15.13
C GLY A 89 6.28 -20.24 16.10
N ARG A 90 5.85 -19.02 15.74
CA ARG A 90 6.05 -17.80 16.53
C ARG A 90 4.94 -16.80 16.23
N TYR A 91 4.75 -15.84 17.13
CA TYR A 91 3.93 -14.67 16.85
C TYR A 91 4.56 -13.85 15.72
N LEU A 92 3.78 -13.50 14.70
CA LEU A 92 4.22 -12.66 13.60
C LEU A 92 4.13 -11.19 14.04
N ASN A 93 5.26 -10.60 14.40
CA ASN A 93 5.27 -9.21 14.85
C ASN A 93 4.95 -8.26 13.68
N HIS A 94 3.96 -7.40 13.88
CA HIS A 94 3.73 -6.24 13.03
C HIS A 94 4.63 -5.10 13.48
N VAL A 95 5.32 -4.48 12.54
CA VAL A 95 6.06 -3.25 12.79
C VAL A 95 5.54 -2.20 11.83
N PRO A 96 4.92 -1.11 12.34
CA PRO A 96 4.45 -0.02 11.50
C PRO A 96 5.57 0.54 10.62
N ALA A 97 5.20 1.01 9.43
CA ALA A 97 6.13 1.72 8.56
C ALA A 97 6.78 2.89 9.32
N GLY A 98 8.12 2.86 9.47
CA GLY A 98 8.90 3.84 10.24
C GLY A 98 9.21 3.45 11.68
N GLY A 99 8.74 2.29 12.16
CA GLY A 99 9.15 1.72 13.43
C GLY A 99 10.56 1.09 13.36
N ASN A 100 11.31 1.17 14.47
CA ASN A 100 12.62 0.53 14.57
C ASN A 100 12.45 -0.98 14.73
N VAL A 101 12.72 -1.75 13.68
CA VAL A 101 12.95 -3.20 13.80
C VAL A 101 14.43 -3.43 14.07
N VAL A 102 14.74 -4.27 15.06
CA VAL A 102 16.08 -4.83 15.20
C VAL A 102 16.21 -6.06 14.29
N ASP A 103 15.86 -5.92 13.01
CA ASP A 103 16.24 -6.89 11.99
C ASP A 103 17.58 -6.43 11.42
N ARG A 104 18.62 -7.23 11.63
CA ARG A 104 19.99 -6.89 11.20
C ARG A 104 20.19 -7.08 9.70
N ARG A 105 19.22 -7.67 9.00
CA ARG A 105 19.29 -7.89 7.55
C ARG A 105 19.09 -6.57 6.81
N ARG A 106 19.63 -6.52 5.59
CA ARG A 106 19.33 -5.41 4.67
C ARG A 106 17.84 -5.40 4.35
N VAL A 107 17.24 -4.21 4.37
CA VAL A 107 15.87 -3.99 3.90
C VAL A 107 15.83 -4.17 2.38
N GLY A 108 14.97 -5.07 1.90
CA GLY A 108 14.75 -5.29 0.47
C GLY A 108 14.14 -4.08 -0.23
N THR A 109 14.24 -4.04 -1.55
CA THR A 109 13.52 -3.08 -2.39
C THR A 109 12.19 -3.66 -2.87
N PHE A 110 11.27 -2.79 -3.32
CA PHE A 110 10.02 -3.26 -3.92
C PHE A 110 10.22 -4.14 -5.16
N SER A 111 11.28 -3.91 -5.96
CA SER A 111 11.59 -4.78 -7.11
C SER A 111 11.96 -6.19 -6.65
N GLU A 112 12.81 -6.30 -5.62
CA GLU A 112 13.21 -7.59 -5.06
C GLU A 112 12.02 -8.33 -4.43
N PHE A 113 11.13 -7.60 -3.74
CA PHE A 113 9.87 -8.14 -3.24
C PHE A 113 9.01 -8.71 -4.37
N ARG A 114 8.82 -7.93 -5.44
CA ARG A 114 8.03 -8.34 -6.62
C ARG A 114 8.62 -9.57 -7.30
N GLU A 115 9.91 -9.58 -7.58
CA GLU A 115 10.58 -10.70 -8.25
C GLU A 115 10.41 -12.00 -7.46
N ARG A 116 10.55 -11.94 -6.12
CA ARG A 116 10.35 -13.12 -5.25
C ARG A 116 8.89 -13.55 -5.17
N TYR A 117 7.97 -12.61 -5.06
CA TYR A 117 6.53 -12.88 -5.07
C TYR A 117 6.13 -13.60 -6.38
N GLU A 118 6.53 -13.06 -7.52
CA GLU A 118 6.19 -13.61 -8.83
C GLU A 118 6.86 -14.97 -9.06
N ALA A 119 8.10 -15.16 -8.61
CA ALA A 119 8.77 -16.45 -8.65
C ALA A 119 8.08 -17.51 -7.77
N LEU A 120 7.54 -17.12 -6.61
CA LEU A 120 6.84 -18.03 -5.70
C LEU A 120 5.46 -18.44 -6.26
N HIS A 121 4.72 -17.48 -6.80
CA HIS A 121 3.31 -17.69 -7.18
C HIS A 121 3.12 -18.04 -8.66
N GLY A 122 4.12 -17.81 -9.51
CA GLY A 122 4.04 -18.06 -10.95
C GLY A 122 3.08 -17.12 -11.69
N THR A 123 2.67 -16.03 -11.05
CA THR A 123 1.72 -15.04 -11.59
C THR A 123 2.26 -13.63 -11.34
N PRO A 124 1.98 -12.66 -12.23
CA PRO A 124 2.30 -11.27 -11.99
C PRO A 124 1.74 -10.76 -10.66
N MET A 125 2.46 -9.83 -10.04
CA MET A 125 2.02 -9.20 -8.80
C MET A 125 0.67 -8.49 -8.98
N PRO A 126 -0.35 -8.76 -8.12
CA PRO A 126 -1.65 -8.15 -8.26
C PRO A 126 -1.61 -6.64 -8.01
N ARG A 127 -2.59 -5.92 -8.57
CA ARG A 127 -2.65 -4.45 -8.55
C ARG A 127 -2.70 -3.86 -7.15
N ILE A 128 -3.16 -4.61 -6.15
CA ILE A 128 -3.33 -4.15 -4.76
C ILE A 128 -2.00 -3.86 -4.06
N TRP A 129 -0.89 -4.39 -4.59
CA TRP A 129 0.46 -4.09 -4.11
C TRP A 129 0.97 -2.71 -4.51
N TYR A 130 0.26 -2.00 -5.38
CA TYR A 130 0.61 -0.66 -5.82
C TYR A 130 -0.39 0.33 -5.24
N ASP A 131 0.05 1.14 -4.27
CA ASP A 131 -0.81 2.07 -3.53
C ASP A 131 -1.61 3.02 -4.44
N SER A 132 -1.08 3.42 -5.60
CA SER A 132 -1.82 4.23 -6.57
C SER A 132 -3.11 3.56 -7.05
N ASN A 133 -3.18 2.23 -7.10
CA ASN A 133 -4.40 1.53 -7.48
C ASN A 133 -5.47 1.51 -6.37
N SER A 134 -5.14 1.94 -5.15
CA SER A 134 -6.08 2.00 -4.02
C SER A 134 -6.73 3.37 -3.81
N ILE A 135 -6.39 4.34 -4.65
CA ILE A 135 -6.93 5.71 -4.57
C ILE A 135 -8.43 5.70 -4.88
N SER A 136 -9.21 6.31 -3.98
CA SER A 136 -10.64 6.56 -4.12
C SER A 136 -10.97 7.92 -3.50
N PRO A 137 -12.16 8.51 -3.76
CA PRO A 137 -12.55 9.79 -3.15
C PRO A 137 -12.58 9.72 -1.61
N ALA A 138 -12.82 8.53 -1.06
CA ALA A 138 -12.82 8.26 0.37
C ALA A 138 -11.41 8.13 0.96
N ARG A 139 -10.37 7.99 0.13
CA ARG A 139 -9.01 7.70 0.58
C ARG A 139 -8.33 8.91 1.18
N ARG A 140 -7.75 8.75 2.37
CA ARG A 140 -6.83 9.73 2.96
C ARG A 140 -5.41 9.49 2.44
N VAL A 141 -4.75 10.58 2.08
CA VAL A 141 -3.37 10.61 1.60
C VAL A 141 -2.56 11.58 2.45
N ILE A 142 -1.25 11.35 2.52
CA ILE A 142 -0.30 12.16 3.27
C ILE A 142 0.75 12.71 2.30
N ASN A 143 1.05 14.00 2.42
CA ASN A 143 2.10 14.69 1.70
C ASN A 143 3.19 15.15 2.67
N ALA A 144 4.28 14.38 2.76
CA ALA A 144 5.43 14.75 3.60
C ALA A 144 6.22 15.96 3.05
N GLN A 145 5.97 16.34 1.79
CA GLN A 145 6.63 17.44 1.09
C GLN A 145 5.77 18.72 1.11
N ALA A 146 4.65 18.74 1.84
CA ALA A 146 3.81 19.94 1.96
C ALA A 146 4.62 21.13 2.50
N GLY A 147 4.44 22.29 1.89
CA GLY A 147 5.23 23.50 2.14
C GLY A 147 6.60 23.55 1.44
N GLN A 148 7.03 22.45 0.80
CA GLN A 148 8.30 22.36 0.06
C GLN A 148 8.10 22.29 -1.47
N LEU A 149 6.83 22.24 -1.92
CA LEU A 149 6.46 22.12 -3.32
C LEU A 149 6.03 23.49 -3.87
N THR A 150 6.34 23.73 -5.15
CA THR A 150 5.92 24.94 -5.86
C THR A 150 5.10 24.58 -7.10
N VAL A 151 4.21 25.48 -7.50
CA VAL A 151 3.30 25.26 -8.64
C VAL A 151 3.59 26.31 -9.71
N ASN A 152 4.12 25.85 -10.85
CA ASN A 152 4.49 26.68 -11.98
C ASN A 152 3.46 26.55 -13.10
N ARG A 153 3.16 27.65 -13.80
CA ARG A 153 2.26 27.64 -14.96
C ARG A 153 3.06 27.80 -16.24
N MET A 154 2.89 26.87 -17.18
CA MET A 154 3.50 26.91 -18.50
C MET A 154 2.42 26.85 -19.58
N GLY A 155 1.89 28.02 -19.95
CA GLY A 155 0.82 28.11 -20.94
C GLY A 155 -0.47 27.39 -20.50
N ARG A 156 -0.74 26.23 -21.13
CA ARG A 156 -1.91 25.37 -20.85
C ARG A 156 -1.63 24.28 -19.82
N THR A 157 -0.37 24.07 -19.44
CA THR A 157 0.01 23.10 -18.42
C THR A 157 0.32 23.79 -17.09
N VAL A 158 0.22 22.99 -16.04
CA VAL A 158 0.66 23.34 -14.70
C VAL A 158 1.61 22.25 -14.21
N GLU A 159 2.67 22.67 -13.57
CA GLU A 159 3.75 21.81 -13.08
C GLU A 159 3.85 21.94 -11.57
N LEU A 160 3.97 20.78 -10.91
CA LEU A 160 4.36 20.71 -9.52
C LEU A 160 5.88 20.45 -9.49
N VAL A 161 6.61 21.25 -8.72
CA VAL A 161 8.07 21.25 -8.67
C VAL A 161 8.52 21.08 -7.22
N ASP A 162 9.51 20.22 -7.00
CA ASP A 162 10.08 19.97 -5.68
C ASP A 162 11.09 21.06 -5.24
N SER A 163 11.59 20.93 -4.01
CA SER A 163 12.57 21.86 -3.43
C SER A 163 13.93 21.84 -4.14
N ALA A 164 14.23 20.80 -4.93
CA ALA A 164 15.41 20.72 -5.77
C ALA A 164 15.21 21.37 -7.15
N GLY A 165 14.00 21.87 -7.45
CA GLY A 165 13.66 22.46 -8.74
C GLY A 165 13.28 21.44 -9.82
N SER A 166 13.10 20.16 -9.45
CA SER A 166 12.71 19.11 -10.38
C SER A 166 11.19 19.05 -10.55
N VAL A 167 10.71 18.92 -11.79
CA VAL A 167 9.28 18.75 -12.07
C VAL A 167 8.84 17.35 -11.64
N VAL A 168 8.00 17.28 -10.60
CA VAL A 168 7.47 16.01 -10.07
C VAL A 168 6.18 15.57 -10.76
N LEU A 169 5.42 16.52 -11.32
CA LEU A 169 4.22 16.24 -12.10
C LEU A 169 3.95 17.40 -13.07
N SER A 170 3.56 17.09 -14.30
CA SER A 170 3.07 18.06 -15.28
C SER A 170 1.70 17.60 -15.80
N THR A 171 0.71 18.49 -15.79
CA THR A 171 -0.67 18.17 -16.18
C THR A 171 -1.42 19.37 -16.73
N ASN A 172 -2.66 19.19 -17.15
CA ASN A 172 -3.52 20.25 -17.66
C ASN A 172 -3.79 21.32 -16.58
N GLY A 173 -3.78 22.60 -16.98
CA GLY A 173 -4.01 23.75 -16.12
C GLY A 173 -5.32 23.76 -15.33
N ILE A 174 -6.31 22.93 -15.69
CA ILE A 174 -7.53 22.72 -14.89
C ILE A 174 -7.19 22.24 -13.47
N ALA A 175 -6.15 21.40 -13.30
CA ALA A 175 -5.73 20.88 -12.00
C ALA A 175 -4.97 21.90 -11.13
N ARG A 176 -4.79 23.15 -11.59
CA ARG A 176 -3.99 24.16 -10.88
C ARG A 176 -4.47 24.43 -9.44
N PRO A 177 -5.77 24.63 -9.15
CA PRO A 177 -6.22 24.81 -7.77
C PRO A 177 -5.89 23.60 -6.90
N ALA A 178 -6.06 22.39 -7.44
CA ALA A 178 -5.73 21.15 -6.75
C ALA A 178 -4.22 21.04 -6.46
N LEU A 179 -3.35 21.37 -7.40
CA LEU A 179 -1.91 21.35 -7.17
C LEU A 179 -1.45 22.39 -6.15
N HIS A 180 -2.04 23.60 -6.15
CA HIS A 180 -1.75 24.58 -5.10
C HIS A 180 -2.18 24.09 -3.72
N PHE A 181 -3.34 23.43 -3.63
CA PHE A 181 -3.81 22.81 -2.39
C PHE A 181 -2.86 21.70 -1.94
N VAL A 182 -2.48 20.77 -2.83
CA VAL A 182 -1.52 19.69 -2.53
C VAL A 182 -0.19 20.25 -2.05
N ALA A 183 0.32 21.31 -2.68
CA ALA A 183 1.61 21.90 -2.34
C ALA A 183 1.68 22.43 -0.90
N GLN A 184 0.54 22.73 -0.28
CA GLN A 184 0.46 23.34 1.05
C GLN A 184 -0.18 22.44 2.12
N THR A 185 -0.79 21.32 1.74
CA THR A 185 -1.59 20.49 2.65
C THR A 185 -0.89 19.18 2.97
N SER A 186 -0.61 18.93 4.25
CA SER A 186 0.11 17.75 4.75
C SER A 186 -0.66 16.44 4.64
N ASP A 187 -1.98 16.51 4.71
CA ASP A 187 -2.87 15.35 4.67
C ASP A 187 -4.29 15.78 4.32
N PHE A 188 -4.97 14.97 3.53
CA PHE A 188 -6.32 15.26 3.05
C PHE A 188 -6.97 14.00 2.49
N TYR A 189 -8.28 14.03 2.34
CA TYR A 189 -9.02 13.06 1.55
C TYR A 189 -9.04 13.47 0.08
N VAL A 190 -8.94 12.50 -0.83
CA VAL A 190 -8.93 12.77 -2.29
C VAL A 190 -10.14 13.59 -2.74
N ARG A 191 -11.32 13.37 -2.15
CA ARG A 191 -12.53 14.17 -2.43
C ARG A 191 -12.39 15.66 -2.13
N GLU A 192 -11.46 16.06 -1.25
CA GLU A 192 -11.23 17.45 -0.85
C GLU A 192 -10.40 18.25 -1.86
N LEU A 193 -9.85 17.59 -2.90
CA LEU A 193 -9.14 18.29 -3.97
C LEU A 193 -10.06 19.35 -4.63
N PRO A 194 -9.66 20.64 -4.64
CA PRO A 194 -10.47 21.73 -5.19
C PRO A 194 -10.37 21.85 -6.72
N GLY A 195 -11.09 22.81 -7.29
CA GLY A 195 -10.92 23.20 -8.71
C GLY A 195 -11.93 22.61 -9.70
N ASN A 196 -13.14 22.28 -9.25
CA ASN A 196 -14.22 21.71 -10.08
C ASN A 196 -13.81 20.44 -10.85
N LEU A 197 -12.84 19.70 -10.32
CA LEU A 197 -12.48 18.37 -10.83
C LEU A 197 -13.62 17.39 -10.54
N THR A 198 -13.92 16.54 -11.51
CA THR A 198 -14.74 15.33 -11.30
C THR A 198 -14.03 14.36 -10.37
N ASP A 199 -14.76 13.39 -9.79
CA ASP A 199 -14.14 12.39 -8.92
C ASP A 199 -13.08 11.56 -9.67
N ASP A 200 -13.30 11.23 -10.94
CA ASP A 200 -12.33 10.52 -11.78
C ASP A 200 -11.05 11.35 -12.00
N GLU A 201 -11.16 12.65 -12.21
CA GLU A 201 -10.01 13.55 -12.34
C GLU A 201 -9.24 13.71 -11.02
N LYS A 202 -9.95 13.78 -9.89
CA LYS A 202 -9.32 13.80 -8.56
C LYS A 202 -8.57 12.50 -8.28
N ILE A 203 -9.18 11.36 -8.60
CA ILE A 203 -8.56 10.05 -8.50
C ILE A 203 -7.31 10.01 -9.38
N GLY A 204 -7.42 10.32 -10.67
CA GLY A 204 -6.30 10.30 -11.61
C GLY A 204 -5.14 11.21 -11.18
N LEU A 205 -5.44 12.40 -10.65
CA LEU A 205 -4.43 13.31 -10.12
C LEU A 205 -3.72 12.72 -8.89
N ALA A 206 -4.47 12.20 -7.92
CA ALA A 206 -3.90 11.59 -6.71
C ALA A 206 -3.12 10.30 -7.03
N GLN A 207 -3.54 9.53 -8.03
CA GLN A 207 -2.80 8.37 -8.55
C GLN A 207 -1.44 8.78 -9.10
N ALA A 208 -1.40 9.79 -9.96
CA ALA A 208 -0.16 10.29 -10.54
C ALA A 208 0.80 10.82 -9.46
N LEU A 209 0.27 11.58 -8.49
CA LEU A 209 1.04 12.08 -7.35
C LEU A 209 1.55 10.97 -6.41
N THR A 210 0.81 9.87 -6.30
CA THR A 210 1.27 8.68 -5.54
C THR A 210 2.40 7.97 -6.28
N GLN A 211 2.28 7.84 -7.61
CA GLN A 211 3.33 7.25 -8.45
C GLN A 211 4.62 8.08 -8.46
N SER A 212 4.51 9.41 -8.41
CA SER A 212 5.66 10.31 -8.28
C SER A 212 6.17 10.46 -6.83
N ARG A 213 5.62 9.69 -5.87
CA ARG A 213 6.01 9.69 -4.44
C ARG A 213 5.81 11.03 -3.73
N VAL A 214 4.98 11.91 -4.28
CA VAL A 214 4.53 13.14 -3.60
C VAL A 214 3.52 12.78 -2.52
N LEU A 215 2.56 11.93 -2.87
CA LEU A 215 1.56 11.41 -1.95
C LEU A 215 1.88 9.98 -1.54
N ARG A 216 1.58 9.66 -0.29
CA ARG A 216 1.47 8.28 0.19
C ARG A 216 0.06 8.02 0.70
N VAL A 217 -0.41 6.80 0.53
CA VAL A 217 -1.68 6.37 1.11
C VAL A 217 -1.53 6.34 2.64
N ALA A 218 -2.51 6.90 3.35
CA ALA A 218 -2.53 6.80 4.80
C ALA A 218 -2.81 5.34 5.22
N PRO A 219 -2.08 4.80 6.21
CA PRO A 219 -2.37 3.49 6.78
C PRO A 219 -3.70 3.49 7.53
#